data_AF-A0A4R6JW67-F1
#
_entry.id   AF-A0A4R6JW67-F1
#
_cell.length_a   1.000
_cell.length_b   1.000
_cell.length_c   1.000
_cell.angle_alpha   90.00
_cell.angle_beta   90.00
_cell.angle_gamma   90.00
#
_symmetry.space_group_name_H-M   'P 1'
#
loop_
_entity.id
_entity.type
_entity.pdbx_description
1 polymer ?
#
loop_
_entity_poly.entity_id
_entity_poly.type
_entity_poly.pdbx_seq_one_letter_code
_entity_poly.pdbx_strand_id
1 'polypeptide(L)'
;MRKLFVSLAVTATVFGIGAAPAEAATKPVLFTYVYVDSPGKDDRSAASLNKEYFRITNQLNRPVGLKDWSVKDAAGKVFRFGNVTLPKKGSFIVHTGKGTQGKPAGHFYWGSGNYIWNNTGDTATLRSPSGATMDTCKWKKVVTTKC
;
A
#
# COMPACT_ATOMS: atom_id res chain seq x y z
N MET A 1 16.54 6.13 -75.85
CA MET A 1 16.86 5.17 -74.77
C MET A 1 15.64 5.06 -73.86
N ARG A 2 15.19 3.82 -73.62
CA ARG A 2 14.11 3.47 -72.67
C ARG A 2 14.37 4.07 -71.29
N LYS A 3 13.32 4.57 -70.62
CA LYS A 3 12.83 4.07 -69.33
C LYS A 3 11.55 4.81 -68.89
N LEU A 4 10.44 4.07 -68.90
CA LEU A 4 9.24 4.30 -68.09
C LEU A 4 9.51 3.85 -66.66
N PHE A 5 9.12 4.62 -65.64
CA PHE A 5 8.76 4.18 -64.28
C PHE A 5 7.78 5.21 -63.70
N VAL A 6 6.47 4.91 -63.69
CA VAL A 6 5.67 4.34 -62.57
C VAL A 6 5.45 5.33 -61.42
N SER A 7 4.19 5.75 -61.29
CA SER A 7 3.58 6.53 -60.22
C SER A 7 3.69 5.87 -58.85
N LEU A 8 3.69 6.66 -57.78
CA LEU A 8 2.83 6.41 -56.61
C LEU A 8 2.81 7.66 -55.69
N ALA A 9 1.66 8.33 -55.60
CA ALA A 9 1.39 9.27 -54.51
C ALA A 9 0.90 8.45 -53.31
N VAL A 10 1.68 8.42 -52.23
CA VAL A 10 1.24 7.84 -50.96
C VAL A 10 0.77 8.98 -50.07
N THR A 11 -0.54 9.19 -50.00
CA THR A 11 -1.17 10.00 -48.95
C THR A 11 -1.15 9.20 -47.66
N ALA A 12 -0.28 9.57 -46.73
CA ALA A 12 -0.24 9.02 -45.38
C ALA A 12 -1.37 9.63 -44.54
N THR A 13 -2.42 8.86 -44.26
CA THR A 13 -3.40 9.20 -43.22
C THR A 13 -2.78 8.93 -41.86
N VAL A 14 -2.50 9.99 -41.10
CA VAL A 14 -2.07 9.91 -39.72
C VAL A 14 -3.29 9.53 -38.87
N PHE A 15 -3.43 8.26 -38.51
CA PHE A 15 -4.34 7.86 -37.44
C PHE A 15 -3.76 8.38 -36.12
N GLY A 16 -4.32 9.48 -35.62
CA GLY A 16 -4.06 9.96 -34.28
C GLY A 16 -4.46 8.90 -33.27
N ILE A 17 -3.47 8.26 -32.66
CA ILE A 17 -3.67 7.42 -31.49
C ILE A 17 -3.97 8.39 -30.35
N GLY A 18 -5.24 8.68 -30.11
CA GLY A 18 -5.67 9.39 -28.92
C GLY A 18 -5.25 8.55 -27.72
N ALA A 19 -4.24 9.00 -26.97
CA ALA A 19 -3.98 8.46 -25.65
C ALA A 19 -5.23 8.75 -24.81
N ALA A 20 -6.01 7.70 -24.53
CA ALA A 20 -7.07 7.78 -23.53
C ALA A 20 -6.46 8.36 -22.25
N PRO A 21 -7.18 9.21 -21.50
CA PRO A 21 -6.68 9.66 -20.22
C PRO A 21 -6.40 8.40 -19.40
N ALA A 22 -5.22 8.31 -18.79
CA ALA A 22 -4.97 7.31 -17.78
C ALA A 22 -5.90 7.64 -16.61
N GLU A 23 -7.11 7.11 -16.64
CA GLU A 23 -7.99 7.10 -15.47
C GLU A 23 -7.18 6.44 -14.37
N ALA A 24 -6.78 7.26 -13.39
CA ALA A 24 -6.05 6.80 -12.23
C ALA A 24 -6.91 5.73 -11.58
N ALA A 25 -6.55 4.46 -11.79
CA ALA A 25 -7.31 3.34 -11.28
C ALA A 25 -7.47 3.50 -9.77
N THR A 26 -8.72 3.60 -9.30
CA THR A 26 -9.03 3.67 -7.88
C THR A 26 -8.37 2.51 -7.16
N LYS A 27 -7.48 2.81 -6.21
CA LYS A 27 -6.76 1.78 -5.44
C LYS A 27 -7.78 0.97 -4.62
N PRO A 28 -7.91 -0.35 -4.84
CA PRO A 28 -8.96 -1.13 -4.18
C PRO A 28 -8.78 -1.18 -2.66
N VAL A 29 -7.52 -1.28 -2.22
CA VAL A 29 -7.13 -1.21 -0.80
C VAL A 29 -5.91 -0.30 -0.71
N LEU A 30 -5.94 0.63 0.24
CA LEU A 30 -4.90 1.64 0.40
C LEU A 30 -4.62 1.95 1.87
N PHE A 31 -3.48 2.57 2.15
CA PHE A 31 -3.17 3.11 3.46
C PHE A 31 -3.99 4.38 3.69
N THR A 32 -4.74 4.46 4.78
CA THR A 32 -5.45 5.68 5.16
C THR A 32 -4.82 6.40 6.34
N TYR A 33 -3.85 5.76 6.99
CA TYR A 33 -3.18 6.33 8.15
C TYR A 33 -1.90 5.57 8.47
N VAL A 34 -0.89 6.30 8.91
CA VAL A 34 0.25 5.75 9.64
C VAL A 34 0.51 6.64 10.86
N TYR A 35 0.67 6.01 12.02
CA TYR A 35 1.08 6.64 13.26
C TYR A 35 2.42 6.03 13.68
N VAL A 36 3.43 6.87 13.83
CA VAL A 36 4.81 6.51 14.19
C VAL A 36 5.25 7.37 15.36
N ASP A 37 6.44 7.11 15.90
CA ASP A 37 6.99 7.88 17.03
C ASP A 37 6.10 7.76 18.27
N SER A 38 6.07 6.54 18.83
CA SER A 38 5.27 6.21 20.00
C SER A 38 5.42 7.25 21.12
N PRO A 39 4.30 7.74 21.70
CA PRO A 39 4.38 8.72 22.77
C PRO A 39 5.02 8.12 24.03
N GLY A 40 5.82 8.94 24.70
CA GLY A 40 6.51 8.56 25.93
C GLY A 40 7.91 8.02 25.65
N LYS A 41 8.42 7.18 26.56
CA LYS A 41 9.75 6.60 26.43
C LYS A 41 9.72 5.40 25.48
N ASP A 42 10.73 5.32 24.62
CA ASP A 42 11.00 4.12 23.86
C ASP A 42 11.63 3.05 24.75
N ASP A 43 10.78 2.13 25.23
CA ASP A 43 11.16 1.04 26.13
C ASP A 43 10.96 -0.34 25.50
N ARG A 44 10.48 -0.40 24.24
CA ARG A 44 10.16 -1.63 23.50
C ARG A 44 9.13 -2.53 24.20
N SER A 45 8.41 -2.00 25.18
CA SER A 45 7.26 -2.69 25.76
C SER A 45 6.19 -2.89 24.68
N ALA A 46 5.33 -3.90 24.85
CA ALA A 46 4.18 -4.05 23.96
C ALA A 46 3.28 -2.80 23.99
N ALA A 47 3.20 -2.11 25.13
CA ALA A 47 2.45 -0.86 25.27
C ALA A 47 3.04 0.25 24.39
N SER A 48 4.35 0.43 24.38
CA SER A 48 5.02 1.43 23.54
C SER A 48 4.99 1.03 22.07
N LEU A 49 5.35 -0.22 21.72
CA LEU A 49 5.34 -0.70 20.33
C LEU A 49 3.94 -0.69 19.71
N ASN A 50 2.88 -0.99 20.47
CA ASN A 50 1.52 -0.97 19.93
C ASN A 50 0.97 0.45 19.70
N LYS A 51 1.67 1.51 20.10
CA LYS A 51 1.29 2.87 19.71
C LYS A 51 1.65 3.18 18.27
N GLU A 52 2.65 2.52 17.68
CA GLU A 52 2.87 2.61 16.24
C GLU A 52 1.97 1.65 15.48
N TYR A 53 1.33 2.15 14.43
CA TYR A 53 0.45 1.35 13.59
C TYR A 53 0.27 1.97 12.21
N PHE A 54 -0.18 1.14 11.28
CA PHE A 54 -0.78 1.61 10.03
C PHE A 54 -2.24 1.15 9.94
N ARG A 55 -3.02 1.88 9.16
CA ARG A 55 -4.41 1.54 8.83
C ARG A 55 -4.54 1.36 7.32
N ILE A 56 -5.11 0.23 6.92
CA ILE A 56 -5.53 0.00 5.54
C ILE A 56 -7.05 0.06 5.44
N THR A 57 -7.55 0.56 4.31
CA THR A 57 -8.98 0.70 4.04
C THR A 57 -9.33 0.15 2.67
N ASN A 58 -10.42 -0.61 2.62
CA ASN A 58 -10.99 -1.10 1.37
C ASN A 58 -11.91 -0.04 0.77
N GLN A 59 -11.57 0.48 -0.41
CA GLN A 59 -12.41 1.47 -1.10
C GLN A 59 -13.55 0.85 -1.89
N LEU A 60 -13.59 -0.47 -2.05
CA LEU A 60 -14.62 -1.15 -2.83
C LEU A 60 -15.93 -1.29 -2.04
N ASN A 61 -17.03 -1.43 -2.78
CA ASN A 61 -18.35 -1.77 -2.25
C ASN A 61 -18.54 -3.28 -2.00
N ARG A 62 -17.45 -4.05 -2.03
CA ARG A 62 -17.40 -5.50 -1.77
C ARG A 62 -16.24 -5.83 -0.83
N PRO A 63 -16.32 -6.90 -0.03
CA PRO A 63 -15.22 -7.34 0.81
C PRO A 63 -13.99 -7.78 -0.02
N VAL A 64 -12.80 -7.72 0.58
CA VAL A 64 -11.53 -8.15 -0.03
C VAL A 64 -10.83 -9.15 0.88
N GLY A 65 -10.53 -10.34 0.37
CA GLY A 65 -9.68 -11.31 1.06
C GLY A 65 -8.22 -10.86 1.05
N LEU A 66 -7.58 -10.86 2.22
CA LEU A 66 -6.19 -10.42 2.39
C LEU A 66 -5.20 -11.57 2.55
N LYS A 67 -5.61 -12.83 2.29
CA LYS A 67 -4.70 -13.97 2.35
C LYS A 67 -3.45 -13.70 1.52
N ASP A 68 -2.27 -13.82 2.13
CA ASP A 68 -0.95 -13.61 1.52
C ASP A 68 -0.62 -12.17 1.08
N TRP A 69 -1.50 -11.20 1.37
CA TRP A 69 -1.15 -9.78 1.23
C TRP A 69 -0.06 -9.42 2.24
N SER A 70 0.74 -8.42 1.91
CA SER A 70 1.85 -8.00 2.78
C SER A 70 2.05 -6.50 2.83
N VAL A 71 2.61 -6.03 3.94
CA VAL A 71 3.13 -4.67 4.09
C VAL A 71 4.63 -4.77 4.36
N LYS A 72 5.42 -3.98 3.62
CA LYS A 72 6.88 -3.92 3.76
C LYS A 72 7.31 -2.48 4.05
N ASP A 73 8.20 -2.27 5.02
CA ASP A 73 8.86 -0.98 5.27
C ASP A 73 10.07 -0.76 4.34
N ALA A 74 10.74 0.39 4.44
CA ALA A 74 11.92 0.65 3.62
C ALA A 74 13.12 -0.25 3.99
N ALA A 75 13.26 -0.66 5.25
CA ALA A 75 14.35 -1.53 5.71
C ALA A 75 14.12 -3.02 5.41
N GLY A 76 12.93 -3.38 4.93
CA GLY A 76 12.58 -4.70 4.43
C GLY A 76 11.99 -5.67 5.43
N LYS A 77 11.58 -5.20 6.61
CA LYS A 77 10.64 -5.89 7.49
C LYS A 77 9.31 -6.09 6.78
N VAL A 78 8.74 -7.28 6.92
CA VAL A 78 7.48 -7.65 6.26
C VAL A 78 6.44 -8.11 7.28
N PHE A 79 5.25 -7.53 7.21
CA PHE A 79 4.02 -8.07 7.80
C PHE A 79 3.24 -8.83 6.74
N ARG A 80 2.67 -9.99 7.10
CA ARG A 80 1.81 -10.78 6.20
C ARG A 80 0.44 -10.97 6.84
N PHE A 81 -0.60 -10.67 6.08
CA PHE A 81 -1.95 -10.97 6.48
C PHE A 81 -2.22 -12.48 6.37
N GLY A 82 -2.90 -13.02 7.39
CA GLY A 82 -3.44 -14.37 7.34
C GLY A 82 -4.71 -14.45 6.49
N ASN A 83 -5.48 -15.53 6.68
CA ASN A 83 -6.77 -15.68 6.01
C ASN A 83 -7.84 -14.79 6.67
N VAL A 84 -7.84 -13.50 6.32
CA VAL A 84 -8.79 -12.50 6.85
C VAL A 84 -9.43 -11.72 5.72
N THR A 85 -10.64 -11.22 5.98
CA THR A 85 -11.43 -10.48 5.00
C THR A 85 -11.64 -9.05 5.45
N LEU A 86 -11.10 -8.10 4.69
CA LEU A 86 -11.33 -6.68 4.90
C LEU A 86 -12.74 -6.31 4.41
N PRO A 87 -13.64 -5.82 5.30
CA PRO A 87 -15.02 -5.54 4.92
C PRO A 87 -15.13 -4.49 3.82
N LYS A 88 -16.26 -4.46 3.10
CA LYS A 88 -16.56 -3.35 2.17
C LYS A 88 -16.50 -2.02 2.92
N LYS A 89 -15.83 -1.01 2.37
CA LYS A 89 -15.61 0.30 3.03
C LYS A 89 -15.01 0.21 4.45
N GLY A 90 -14.50 -0.96 4.84
CA GLY A 90 -13.97 -1.23 6.17
C GLY A 90 -12.47 -0.96 6.26
N SER A 91 -11.96 -0.94 7.48
CA SER A 91 -10.54 -0.72 7.76
C SER A 91 -9.99 -1.74 8.74
N PHE A 92 -8.71 -2.06 8.60
CA PHE A 92 -7.93 -2.80 9.58
C PHE A 92 -6.77 -1.94 10.08
N ILE A 93 -6.46 -2.08 11.37
CA ILE A 93 -5.33 -1.43 12.03
C ILE A 93 -4.32 -2.52 12.36
N VAL A 94 -3.06 -2.28 12.01
CA VAL A 94 -1.96 -3.21 12.30
C VAL A 94 -0.94 -2.50 13.16
N HIS A 95 -0.79 -2.98 14.38
CA HIS A 95 0.15 -2.47 15.38
C HIS A 95 1.53 -3.11 15.23
N THR A 96 2.58 -2.37 15.56
CA THR A 96 3.97 -2.88 15.48
C THR A 96 4.26 -3.97 16.52
N GLY A 97 3.73 -3.85 17.73
CA GLY A 97 4.04 -4.76 18.84
C GLY A 97 3.28 -6.09 18.81
N LYS A 98 3.09 -6.67 20.00
CA LYS A 98 2.43 -7.96 20.22
C LYS A 98 0.96 -7.78 20.61
N GLY A 99 0.13 -8.73 20.20
CA GLY A 99 -1.28 -8.81 20.57
C GLY A 99 -1.95 -10.01 19.92
N THR A 100 -3.26 -10.14 20.11
CA THR A 100 -4.04 -11.25 19.57
C THR A 100 -4.66 -10.85 18.24
N GLN A 101 -4.36 -11.59 17.16
CA GLN A 101 -4.85 -11.26 15.82
C GLN A 101 -6.38 -11.19 15.77
N GLY A 102 -6.91 -10.10 15.20
CA GLY A 102 -8.34 -9.83 15.13
C GLY A 102 -8.98 -9.41 16.47
N LYS A 103 -8.18 -9.13 17.52
CA LYS A 103 -8.68 -8.69 18.83
C LYS A 103 -8.01 -7.39 19.30
N PRO A 104 -8.76 -6.30 19.50
CA PRO A 104 -10.18 -6.14 19.18
C PRO A 104 -10.48 -6.31 17.68
N ALA A 105 -11.75 -6.47 17.31
CA ALA A 105 -12.14 -6.74 15.93
C ALA A 105 -11.51 -5.73 14.96
N GLY A 106 -10.82 -6.21 13.92
CA GLY A 106 -10.12 -5.38 12.93
C GLY A 106 -8.73 -4.91 13.34
N HIS A 107 -8.23 -5.31 14.51
CA HIS A 107 -6.86 -5.04 14.96
C HIS A 107 -5.97 -6.26 14.78
N PHE A 108 -4.80 -6.04 14.20
CA PHE A 108 -3.77 -7.05 13.95
C PHE A 108 -2.44 -6.55 14.51
N TYR A 109 -1.50 -7.48 14.65
CA TYR A 109 -0.25 -7.20 15.36
C TYR A 109 0.90 -7.83 14.59
N TRP A 110 1.94 -7.05 14.31
CA TRP A 110 3.14 -7.53 13.66
C TRP A 110 3.86 -8.57 14.52
N GLY A 111 3.73 -8.48 15.84
CA GLY A 111 4.43 -9.33 16.79
C GLY A 111 5.89 -8.95 16.96
N SER A 112 6.29 -7.76 16.51
CA SER A 112 7.67 -7.30 16.62
C SER A 112 8.06 -7.07 18.08
N GLY A 113 9.33 -7.37 18.40
CA GLY A 113 9.96 -6.98 19.67
C GLY A 113 10.76 -5.67 19.57
N ASN A 114 10.69 -4.99 18.43
CA ASN A 114 11.40 -3.74 18.17
C ASN A 114 10.56 -2.81 17.28
N TYR A 115 10.88 -1.52 17.29
CA TYR A 115 10.24 -0.55 16.40
C TYR A 115 10.55 -0.91 14.94
N ILE A 116 9.57 -0.68 14.06
CA ILE A 116 9.68 -0.99 12.63
C ILE A 116 9.82 0.31 11.85
N TRP A 117 9.07 1.33 12.24
CA TRP A 117 8.97 2.57 11.48
C TRP A 117 10.05 3.56 11.89
N ASN A 118 10.65 4.24 10.91
CA ASN A 118 11.61 5.29 11.20
C ASN A 118 10.93 6.64 11.43
N ASN A 119 11.11 7.21 12.64
CA ASN A 119 10.51 8.49 13.07
C ASN A 119 11.01 9.70 12.24
N THR A 120 12.15 9.57 11.55
CA THR A 120 12.69 10.63 10.66
C THR A 120 12.15 10.57 9.24
N GLY A 121 11.47 9.46 8.88
CA GLY A 121 10.87 9.23 7.58
C GLY A 121 11.06 7.79 7.12
N ASP A 122 10.03 7.24 6.50
CA ASP A 122 9.98 5.84 6.06
C ASP A 122 8.96 5.68 4.91
N THR A 123 8.80 4.46 4.41
CA THR A 123 7.81 4.11 3.40
C THR A 123 7.20 2.73 3.68
N ALA A 124 5.89 2.70 3.91
CA ALA A 124 5.12 1.47 3.93
C ALA A 124 4.62 1.13 2.52
N THR A 125 4.82 -0.11 2.08
CA THR A 125 4.39 -0.61 0.77
C THR A 125 3.43 -1.78 0.95
N LEU A 126 2.19 -1.63 0.50
CA LEU A 126 1.15 -2.67 0.48
C LEU A 126 1.25 -3.45 -0.82
N ARG A 127 1.35 -4.78 -0.72
CA ARG A 127 1.48 -5.68 -1.86
C ARG A 127 0.46 -6.79 -1.82
N SER A 128 -0.06 -7.12 -3.00
CA SER A 128 -0.93 -8.27 -3.22
C SER A 128 -0.15 -9.59 -3.19
N PRO A 129 -0.84 -10.74 -3.21
CA PRO A 129 -0.20 -12.05 -3.27
C PRO A 129 0.62 -12.27 -4.55
N SER A 130 0.24 -11.61 -5.66
CA SER A 130 1.01 -11.63 -6.91
C SER A 130 2.28 -10.77 -6.86
N GLY A 131 2.52 -10.05 -5.76
CA GLY A 131 3.66 -9.15 -5.60
C GLY A 131 3.43 -7.74 -6.17
N ALA A 132 2.26 -7.47 -6.75
CA ALA A 132 1.94 -6.15 -7.26
C ALA A 132 1.78 -5.14 -6.12
N THR A 133 2.34 -3.95 -6.29
CA THR A 133 2.15 -2.84 -5.35
C THR A 133 0.74 -2.29 -5.49
N MET A 134 -0.03 -2.38 -4.41
CA MET A 134 -1.38 -1.85 -4.32
C MET A 134 -1.38 -0.39 -3.86
N ASP A 135 -0.51 -0.07 -2.90
CA ASP A 135 -0.34 1.29 -2.42
C ASP A 135 1.01 1.48 -1.71
N THR A 136 1.42 2.74 -1.59
CA THR A 136 2.59 3.16 -0.81
C THR A 136 2.23 4.39 0.02
N CYS A 137 2.57 4.38 1.30
CA CYS A 137 2.53 5.56 2.14
C CYS A 137 3.95 5.95 2.54
N LYS A 138 4.34 7.18 2.23
CA LYS A 138 5.65 7.73 2.55
C LYS A 138 5.48 8.95 3.44
N TRP A 139 6.31 9.03 4.48
CA TRP A 139 6.32 10.17 5.39
C TRP A 139 7.74 10.68 5.63
N LYS A 140 7.81 11.92 6.11
CA LYS A 140 9.01 12.53 6.69
C LYS A 140 8.80 12.60 8.20
N LYS A 141 9.63 13.34 8.94
CA LYS A 141 9.45 13.51 10.39
C LYS A 141 8.08 14.09 10.76
N VAL A 142 7.12 13.20 11.01
CA VAL A 142 5.75 13.49 11.49
C VAL A 142 5.27 12.29 12.30
N VAL A 143 4.69 12.54 13.47
CA VAL A 143 4.10 11.52 14.36
C VAL A 143 2.88 10.84 13.69
N THR A 144 2.28 11.50 12.70
CA THR A 144 1.04 11.05 12.07
C THR A 144 0.98 11.50 10.61
N THR A 145 0.67 10.58 9.72
CA THR A 145 0.49 10.84 8.29
C THR A 145 -0.83 10.27 7.80
N LYS A 146 -1.65 11.11 7.17
CA LYS A 146 -2.71 10.63 6.29
C LYS A 146 -2.10 10.27 4.94
N CYS A 147 -2.45 9.09 4.49
CA CYS A 147 -2.32 8.62 3.13
C CYS A 147 -3.76 8.40 2.62
#